data_AF-A0A8J5IQ86-F1
#
_entry.id   AF-A0A8J5IQ86-F1
#
_cell.length_a   1.000
_cell.length_b   1.000
_cell.length_c   1.000
_cell.angle_alpha   90.00
_cell.angle_beta   90.00
_cell.angle_gamma   90.00
#
_symmetry.space_group_name_H-M   'P 1'
#
loop_
_entity.id
_entity.type
_entity.pdbx_description
1 polymer ?
#
loop_
_entity_poly.entity_id
_entity_poly.type
_entity_poly.pdbx_seq_one_letter_code
_entity_poly.pdbx_strand_id
1 'polypeptide(L)'
;MSIRSFTHLLDLISPRLEVDERQSSTSSGEEPISPCIILMATLRYLVGGSDLDIRRTVGTSSLSYYRVVDSTMAANISVPKLRIRFPDSEKEVVMADFRDISLMVRCAKSSFHQLKTLVTSVFQWPLLPLWY
;
A
#
# COMPACT_ATOMS: atom_id res chain seq x y z
N MET A 1 11.78 12.98 9.41
CA MET A 1 10.83 12.84 10.54
C MET A 1 11.62 12.74 11.84
N SER A 2 11.15 13.33 12.95
CA SER A 2 11.84 13.18 14.24
C SER A 2 11.60 11.78 14.84
N ILE A 3 12.53 11.29 15.66
CA ILE A 3 12.37 10.01 16.36
C ILE A 3 11.12 10.00 17.24
N ARG A 4 10.85 11.11 17.93
CA ARG A 4 9.67 11.26 18.81
C ARG A 4 8.36 11.12 18.03
N SER A 5 8.28 11.72 16.84
CA SER A 5 7.11 11.59 15.97
C SER A 5 6.94 10.18 15.45
N PHE A 6 8.04 9.51 15.08
CA PHE A 6 8.01 8.11 14.64
C PHE A 6 7.52 7.18 15.74
N THR A 7 8.12 7.26 16.94
CA THR A 7 7.72 6.44 18.08
C THR A 7 6.27 6.69 18.46
N HIS A 8 5.82 7.95 18.47
CA HIS A 8 4.43 8.26 18.76
C HIS A 8 3.46 7.67 17.73
N LEU A 9 3.80 7.71 16.44
CA LEU A 9 3.00 7.08 15.39
C LEU A 9 2.99 5.56 15.57
N LEU A 10 4.15 4.97 15.84
CA LEU A 10 4.30 3.54 16.10
C LEU A 10 3.41 3.10 17.27
N ASP A 11 3.43 3.79 18.40
CA ASP A 11 2.59 3.47 19.56
C ASP A 11 1.09 3.49 19.24
N LEU A 12 0.66 4.41 18.36
CA LEU A 12 -0.76 4.52 17.97
C LEU A 12 -1.24 3.36 17.10
N ILE A 13 -0.34 2.79 16.29
CA ILE A 13 -0.70 1.80 15.25
C ILE A 13 -0.27 0.38 15.61
N SER A 14 0.78 0.20 16.42
CA SER A 14 1.33 -1.11 16.82
C SER A 14 0.26 -2.10 17.28
N PRO A 15 -0.72 -1.73 18.13
CA PRO A 15 -1.77 -2.66 18.56
C PRO A 15 -2.65 -3.22 17.43
N ARG A 16 -2.59 -2.62 16.24
CA ARG A 16 -3.33 -3.04 15.04
C ARG A 16 -2.43 -3.69 13.99
N LEU A 17 -1.12 -3.62 14.18
CA LEU A 17 -0.10 -4.22 13.32
C LEU A 17 0.48 -5.50 13.91
N GLU A 18 0.31 -5.72 15.22
CA GLU A 18 0.63 -6.98 15.87
C GLU A 18 -0.16 -8.10 15.21
N VAL A 19 0.55 -8.91 14.42
CA VAL A 19 0.04 -10.15 13.85
C VAL A 19 0.08 -11.19 14.98
N ASP A 20 -1.03 -11.89 15.18
CA ASP A 20 -1.13 -12.98 16.16
C ASP A 20 0.02 -13.98 15.94
N GLU A 21 0.92 -14.11 16.92
CA GLU A 21 2.13 -14.96 16.87
C GLU A 21 1.77 -16.40 16.50
N ARG A 22 0.56 -16.84 16.85
CA ARG A 22 0.01 -18.16 16.51
C ARG A 22 -0.20 -18.33 15.00
N GLN A 23 -0.54 -17.28 14.27
CA GLN A 23 -0.74 -17.34 12.82
C GLN A 23 0.58 -17.32 12.04
N SER A 24 1.60 -16.61 12.53
CA SER A 24 2.94 -16.57 11.91
C SER A 24 3.67 -17.91 12.06
N SER A 25 3.72 -18.43 13.29
CA SER A 25 4.37 -19.72 13.60
C SER A 25 3.77 -20.90 12.84
N THR A 26 2.46 -20.89 12.59
CA THR A 26 1.77 -21.99 11.90
C THR A 26 1.93 -21.94 10.37
N SER A 27 2.31 -20.79 9.77
CA SER A 27 2.31 -20.61 8.31
C SER A 27 3.71 -20.59 7.66
N SER A 28 4.73 -20.04 8.33
CA SER A 28 6.10 -20.00 7.81
C SER A 28 7.17 -20.53 8.78
N GLY A 29 6.84 -20.66 10.07
CA GLY A 29 7.83 -20.94 11.12
C GLY A 29 8.79 -19.76 11.40
N GLU A 30 8.58 -18.61 10.74
CA GLU A 30 9.36 -17.40 10.93
C GLU A 30 8.71 -16.47 11.95
N GLU A 31 9.55 -15.70 12.65
CA GLU A 31 9.12 -14.69 13.60
C GLU A 31 8.30 -13.60 12.88
N PRO A 32 7.18 -13.11 13.46
CA PRO A 32 6.40 -12.04 12.86
C PRO A 32 7.24 -10.80 12.55
N ILE A 33 6.98 -10.16 11.42
CA ILE A 33 7.63 -8.88 11.08
C ILE A 33 7.23 -7.84 12.13
N SER A 34 8.23 -7.26 12.79
CA SER A 34 8.01 -6.20 13.79
C SER A 34 7.17 -5.04 13.24
N PRO A 35 6.22 -4.49 14.03
CA PRO A 35 5.47 -3.28 13.68
C PRO A 35 6.34 -2.09 13.25
N CYS A 36 7.56 -1.98 13.80
CA CYS A 36 8.53 -0.95 13.45
C CYS A 36 8.97 -1.07 11.97
N ILE A 37 9.28 -2.29 11.56
CA ILE A 37 9.70 -2.62 10.19
C ILE A 37 8.55 -2.42 9.21
N ILE A 38 7.34 -2.81 9.61
CA ILE A 38 6.09 -2.58 8.85
C ILE A 38 5.86 -1.08 8.60
N LEU A 39 5.96 -0.26 9.66
CA LEU A 39 5.77 1.18 9.56
C LEU A 39 6.85 1.82 8.68
N MET A 40 8.11 1.43 8.84
CA MET A 40 9.20 1.93 8.00
C MET A 40 8.99 1.61 6.51
N ALA A 41 8.60 0.37 6.19
CA ALA A 41 8.30 -0.05 4.82
C ALA A 41 7.19 0.81 4.20
N THR A 42 6.12 1.02 4.95
CA THR A 42 4.96 1.81 4.52
C THR A 42 5.32 3.28 4.32
N LEU A 43 6.12 3.88 5.22
CA LEU A 43 6.56 5.26 5.06
C LEU A 43 7.46 5.44 3.83
N ARG A 44 8.35 4.48 3.55
CA ARG A 44 9.16 4.51 2.31
C ARG A 44 8.28 4.37 1.07
N TYR A 45 7.24 3.54 1.12
CA TYR A 45 6.26 3.43 0.03
C TYR A 45 5.54 4.76 -0.23
N LEU A 46 5.05 5.41 0.84
CA LEU A 46 4.29 6.66 0.75
C LEU A 46 5.08 7.83 0.17
N VAL A 47 6.39 7.87 0.37
CA VAL A 47 7.27 8.88 -0.25
C VAL A 47 7.69 8.53 -1.68
N GLY A 48 7.16 7.43 -2.25
CA GLY A 48 7.48 6.99 -3.61
C GLY A 48 8.79 6.20 -3.73
N GLY A 49 9.25 5.58 -2.65
CA GLY A 49 10.44 4.71 -2.68
C GLY A 49 10.25 3.50 -3.60
N SER A 50 11.37 3.00 -4.16
CA SER A 50 11.36 1.82 -5.03
C SER A 50 10.92 0.58 -4.26
N ASP A 51 9.93 -0.15 -4.79
CA ASP A 51 9.44 -1.38 -4.16
C ASP A 51 10.57 -2.42 -4.02
N LEU A 52 11.47 -2.51 -5.00
CA LEU A 52 12.56 -3.46 -5.00
C LEU A 52 13.58 -3.14 -3.89
N ASP A 53 13.88 -1.85 -3.69
CA ASP A 53 14.78 -1.38 -2.63
C ASP A 53 14.18 -1.63 -1.24
N ILE A 54 12.92 -1.24 -1.05
CA ILE A 54 12.22 -1.38 0.23
C ILE A 54 12.13 -2.86 0.62
N ARG A 55 11.75 -3.73 -0.32
CA ARG A 55 11.63 -5.18 -0.09
C ARG A 55 12.96 -5.83 0.26
N ARG A 56 14.06 -5.42 -0.39
CA ARG A 56 15.41 -5.90 -0.05
C ARG A 56 15.85 -5.42 1.33
N THR A 57 15.53 -4.18 1.68
CA THR A 57 15.86 -3.60 3.00
C THR A 57 15.10 -4.30 4.14
N VAL A 58 13.84 -4.64 3.91
CA VAL A 58 12.91 -5.17 4.93
C VAL A 58 12.89 -6.70 4.94
N GLY A 59 13.42 -7.35 3.90
CA GLY A 59 13.51 -8.81 3.81
C GLY A 59 12.17 -9.48 3.49
N THR A 60 11.34 -8.88 2.64
CA THR A 60 9.98 -9.39 2.35
C THR A 60 9.75 -9.72 0.89
N SER A 61 8.92 -10.73 0.63
CA SER A 61 8.39 -11.01 -0.72
C SER A 61 7.54 -9.85 -1.28
N SER A 62 7.33 -9.82 -2.60
CA SER A 62 6.43 -8.83 -3.23
C SER A 62 5.02 -8.88 -2.66
N LEU A 63 4.47 -10.07 -2.45
CA LEU A 63 3.10 -10.24 -1.97
C LEU A 63 2.98 -9.80 -0.51
N SER A 64 3.92 -10.23 0.34
CA SER A 64 3.95 -9.82 1.75
C SER A 64 4.11 -8.30 1.89
N TYR A 65 4.94 -7.69 1.04
CA TYR A 65 5.14 -6.24 1.04
C TYR A 65 3.84 -5.46 0.80
N TYR A 66 3.09 -5.77 -0.25
CA TYR A 66 1.84 -5.04 -0.52
C TYR A 66 0.78 -5.30 0.56
N ARG A 67 0.74 -6.51 1.15
CA ARG A 67 -0.14 -6.79 2.30
C ARG A 67 0.22 -5.96 3.52
N VAL A 68 1.51 -5.79 3.79
CA VAL A 68 2.03 -4.95 4.89
C VAL A 68 1.63 -3.49 4.69
N VAL A 69 1.81 -2.95 3.48
CA VAL A 69 1.39 -1.59 3.13
C VAL A 69 -0.12 -1.42 3.32
N ASP A 70 -0.92 -2.32 2.75
CA ASP A 70 -2.39 -2.26 2.82
C ASP A 70 -2.90 -2.32 4.27
N SER A 71 -2.36 -3.26 5.06
CA SER A 71 -2.71 -3.41 6.49
C SER A 71 -2.36 -2.17 7.30
N THR A 72 -1.21 -1.55 7.02
CA THR A 72 -0.78 -0.33 7.71
C THR A 72 -1.64 0.87 7.33
N MET A 73 -2.03 0.98 6.07
CA MET A 73 -2.95 2.02 5.59
C MET A 73 -4.33 1.87 6.24
N ALA A 74 -4.86 0.65 6.32
CA ALA A 74 -6.11 0.36 7.02
C ALA A 74 -6.01 0.70 8.52
N ALA A 75 -4.91 0.34 9.18
CA ALA A 75 -4.65 0.67 10.58
C ALA A 75 -4.65 2.20 10.80
N ASN A 76 -3.95 2.96 9.94
CA ASN A 76 -3.93 4.42 10.01
C ASN A 76 -5.33 5.05 9.89
N ILE A 77 -6.14 4.60 8.93
CA ILE A 77 -7.50 5.10 8.72
C ILE A 77 -8.39 4.81 9.94
N SER A 78 -8.17 3.67 10.60
CA SER A 78 -8.97 3.25 11.75
C SER A 78 -8.67 4.02 13.04
N VAL A 79 -7.57 4.79 13.12
CA VAL A 79 -7.19 5.57 14.30
C VAL A 79 -7.79 6.98 14.20
N PRO A 80 -8.78 7.35 15.03
CA PRO A 80 -9.46 8.65 14.91
C PRO A 80 -8.52 9.86 15.11
N LYS A 81 -7.45 9.69 15.91
CA LYS A 81 -6.43 10.71 16.15
C LYS A 81 -5.59 11.03 14.92
N LEU A 82 -5.47 10.09 13.98
CA LEU A 82 -4.69 10.27 12.74
C LEU A 82 -5.55 10.74 11.57
N ARG A 83 -6.86 10.88 11.77
CA ARG A 83 -7.79 11.32 10.73
C ARG A 83 -7.50 12.78 10.36
N ILE A 84 -7.06 13.00 9.14
CA ILE A 84 -6.89 14.33 8.55
C ILE A 84 -8.26 15.03 8.56
N ARG A 85 -8.31 16.22 9.17
CA ARG A 85 -9.47 17.11 9.14
C ARG A 85 -9.12 18.29 8.25
N PHE A 86 -9.83 18.42 7.13
CA PHE A 86 -9.74 19.62 6.29
C PHE A 86 -10.57 20.73 6.94
N PRO A 87 -10.08 21.99 6.94
CA PRO A 87 -10.89 23.12 7.35
C PRO A 87 -12.12 23.26 6.42
N ASP A 88 -13.28 23.53 6.99
CA ASP A 88 -14.56 23.51 6.27
C ASP A 88 -14.64 24.55 5.13
N SER A 89 -13.84 25.63 5.20
CA SER A 89 -13.77 26.68 4.17
C SER A 89 -13.15 26.21 2.84
N GLU A 90 -12.29 25.19 2.86
CA GLU A 90 -11.53 24.71 1.69
C GLU A 90 -11.87 23.28 1.31
N LYS A 91 -12.63 22.59 2.17
CA LYS A 91 -13.00 21.19 2.00
C LYS A 91 -13.68 20.91 0.65
N GLU A 92 -14.59 21.77 0.22
CA GLU A 92 -15.34 21.55 -1.02
C GLU A 92 -14.45 21.66 -2.27
N VAL A 93 -13.51 22.60 -2.26
CA VAL A 93 -12.53 22.82 -3.33
C VAL A 93 -11.56 21.65 -3.41
N VAL A 94 -10.96 21.29 -2.27
CA VAL A 94 -10.00 20.17 -2.19
C VAL A 94 -10.67 18.84 -2.58
N MET A 95 -11.91 18.62 -2.16
CA MET A 95 -12.67 17.41 -2.53
C MET A 95 -13.11 17.39 -4.01
N ALA A 96 -13.23 18.54 -4.66
CA ALA A 96 -13.45 18.62 -6.11
C ALA A 96 -12.19 18.19 -6.87
N ASP A 97 -11.03 18.75 -6.51
CA ASP A 97 -9.75 18.40 -7.13
C ASP A 97 -9.43 16.90 -6.99
N PHE A 98 -9.65 16.33 -5.80
CA PHE A 98 -9.46 14.88 -5.60
C PHE A 98 -10.44 14.02 -6.41
N ARG A 99 -11.68 14.50 -6.64
CA ARG A 99 -12.65 13.79 -7.48
C ARG A 99 -12.20 13.78 -8.94
N ASP A 100 -11.69 14.89 -9.43
CA ASP A 100 -11.20 15.01 -10.80
C ASP A 100 -9.97 14.12 -11.03
N ILE A 101 -9.04 14.07 -10.07
CA ILE A 101 -7.90 13.14 -10.10
C ILE A 101 -8.40 11.68 -10.10
N SER A 102 -9.38 11.34 -9.25
CA SER A 102 -9.94 9.98 -9.20
C SER A 102 -10.61 9.58 -10.52
N LEU A 103 -11.36 10.50 -11.13
CA LEU A 103 -12.00 10.29 -12.43
C LEU A 103 -10.95 10.12 -13.53
N MET A 104 -9.91 10.96 -13.56
CA MET A 104 -8.82 10.85 -14.52
C MET A 104 -8.11 9.49 -14.42
N VAL A 105 -7.82 9.01 -13.21
CA VAL A 105 -7.20 7.69 -12.99
C VAL A 105 -8.13 6.55 -13.42
N ARG A 106 -9.44 6.64 -13.15
CA ARG A 106 -10.43 5.65 -13.59
C ARG A 106 -10.56 5.62 -15.11
N CYS A 107 -10.62 6.79 -15.75
CA CYS A 107 -10.61 6.92 -17.21
C CYS A 107 -9.34 6.32 -17.80
N ALA A 108 -8.17 6.65 -17.27
CA ALA A 108 -6.89 6.08 -17.73
C ALA A 108 -6.86 4.55 -17.59
N LYS A 109 -7.35 3.99 -16.47
CA LYS A 109 -7.49 2.53 -16.29
C LYS A 109 -8.46 1.90 -17.28
N SER A 110 -9.60 2.56 -17.55
CA SER A 110 -10.59 2.10 -18.52
C SER A 110 -10.03 2.12 -19.95
N SER A 111 -9.37 3.21 -20.35
CA SER A 111 -8.69 3.32 -21.64
C SER A 111 -7.57 2.28 -21.80
N PHE A 112 -6.82 2.00 -20.75
CA PHE A 112 -5.77 0.96 -20.78
C PHE A 112 -6.36 -0.45 -20.87
N HIS A 113 -7.49 -0.71 -20.20
CA HIS A 113 -8.23 -1.97 -20.33
C HIS A 113 -8.80 -2.12 -21.75
N GLN A 114 -9.40 -1.07 -22.31
CA GLN A 114 -9.88 -1.03 -23.70
C GLN A 114 -8.74 -1.30 -24.70
N LEU A 115 -7.56 -0.67 -24.50
CA LEU A 115 -6.36 -0.92 -25.31
C LEU A 115 -5.86 -2.35 -25.18
N LYS A 116 -5.84 -2.93 -23.98
CA LYS A 116 -5.48 -4.35 -23.78
C LYS A 116 -6.43 -5.28 -24.51
N THR A 117 -7.74 -5.03 -24.44
CA THR A 117 -8.77 -5.81 -25.12
C THR A 117 -8.65 -5.68 -26.64
N LEU A 118 -8.38 -4.47 -27.15
CA LEU A 118 -8.11 -4.23 -28.57
C LEU A 118 -6.86 -4.95 -29.04
N VAL A 119 -5.75 -4.88 -28.29
CA VAL A 119 -4.51 -5.58 -28.62
C VAL A 119 -4.68 -7.10 -28.59
N THR A 120 -5.46 -7.65 -27.63
CA THR A 120 -5.77 -9.09 -27.61
C THR A 120 -6.75 -9.52 -28.69
N SER A 121 -7.64 -8.63 -29.16
CA SER A 121 -8.53 -8.91 -30.29
C SER A 121 -7.86 -8.78 -31.67
N VAL A 122 -6.81 -7.95 -31.78
CA VAL A 122 -6.10 -7.68 -33.03
C VAL A 122 -4.94 -8.64 -33.24
N PHE A 123 -4.27 -9.08 -32.17
CA PHE A 123 -3.22 -10.10 -32.23
C PHE A 123 -3.72 -11.42 -31.64
N GLN A 124 -4.37 -12.24 -32.46
CA GLN A 124 -4.58 -13.66 -32.17
C GLN A 124 -3.27 -14.43 -32.44
N TRP A 125 -2.24 -14.14 -31.64
CA TRP A 125 -0.98 -14.91 -31.69
C TRP A 125 -1.16 -16.19 -30.85
N PRO A 126 -0.84 -17.38 -31.37
CA PRO A 126 -0.95 -18.61 -30.61
C PRO A 126 0.00 -18.57 -29.41
N LEU A 127 -0.53 -19.02 -28.27
CA LEU A 127 0.18 -19.27 -27.03
C LEU A 127 1.47 -20.06 -27.31
N LEU A 128 2.62 -19.43 -27.10
CA LEU A 128 3.85 -20.16 -26.80
C LEU A 128 4.10 -20.09 -25.29
N PRO A 129 4.32 -21.24 -24.62
CA PRO A 129 4.53 -21.27 -23.20
C PRO A 129 5.98 -20.88 -22.91
N LEU A 130 6.19 -19.76 -22.23
CA LEU A 130 7.48 -19.47 -21.61
C LEU A 130 7.38 -19.77 -20.13
N TRP A 131 7.82 -20.98 -19.79
CA TRP A 131 8.47 -21.24 -18.51
C TRP A 131 9.83 -20.52 -18.52
N TYR A 132 10.04 -19.60 -17.59
CA TYR A 132 11.16 -19.50 -16.64
C TYR A 132 11.07 -18.18 -15.86
#